data_AF-A0A416MKN0-F1
#
_entry.id   AF-A0A416MKN0-F1
#
_cell.length_a   1.000
_cell.length_b   1.000
_cell.length_c   1.000
_cell.angle_alpha   90.00
_cell.angle_beta   90.00
_cell.angle_gamma   90.00
#
_symmetry.space_group_name_H-M   'P 1'
#
loop_
_entity.id
_entity.type
_entity.pdbx_description
1 polymer ?
#
loop_
_entity_poly.entity_id
_entity_poly.type
_entity_poly.pdbx_seq_one_letter_code
_entity_poly.pdbx_strand_id
1 'polypeptide(L)'
;MQEDGIIWKDILTDNLDKNSLINEGKLLTKWGTHEFAHSNRPWVEEGAYWDYTEIYSDRLYANRTPLANAMAISATSENPERTLMFLNMLENDETLYDMVQYGIEGKTYVLNGEEAAYPEGMDGASSNYMGWGGQWALWKPQFMRPTESYSEGFWEEEAAYAASSDKNIVSPLEGFSFDATNVTTEVAQRNQIFGDANKLLKVGLAGDADEAIEKLKSDSESAGFDAVLEEFQKQIDEFLAAKN
;
A
#
# COMPACT_ATOMS: atom_id res chain seq x y z
N MET A 1 15.68 4.17 -21.36
CA MET A 1 15.74 3.80 -19.92
C MET A 1 16.05 2.32 -19.71
N GLN A 2 15.24 1.38 -20.20
CA GLN A 2 15.60 -0.05 -20.08
C GLN A 2 16.74 -0.44 -21.02
N GLU A 3 16.76 0.09 -22.25
CA GLU A 3 17.87 -0.09 -23.20
C GLU A 3 19.21 0.43 -22.64
N ASP A 4 19.15 1.51 -21.85
CA ASP A 4 20.32 2.12 -21.20
C ASP A 4 20.71 1.43 -19.89
N GLY A 5 20.01 0.35 -19.49
CA GLY A 5 20.25 -0.39 -18.25
C GLY A 5 19.82 0.33 -16.97
N ILE A 6 19.09 1.45 -17.06
CA ILE A 6 18.57 2.20 -15.91
C ILE A 6 17.40 1.45 -15.26
N ILE A 7 16.56 0.82 -16.08
CA ILE A 7 15.46 -0.05 -15.62
C ILE A 7 15.91 -1.50 -15.71
N TRP A 8 15.62 -2.29 -14.67
CA TRP A 8 15.94 -3.71 -14.65
C TRP A 8 15.33 -4.44 -15.86
N LYS A 9 16.17 -5.16 -16.63
CA LYS A 9 15.76 -5.97 -17.78
C LYS A 9 14.60 -6.94 -17.54
N ASP A 10 14.47 -7.53 -16.34
CA ASP A 10 13.47 -8.56 -16.04
C ASP A 10 12.26 -7.99 -15.30
N ILE A 11 12.14 -6.65 -15.18
CA ILE A 11 11.10 -5.95 -14.40
C ILE A 11 9.66 -6.35 -14.73
N LEU A 12 9.42 -6.88 -15.93
CA LEU A 12 8.10 -7.34 -16.39
C LEU A 12 7.79 -8.79 -16.04
N THR A 13 8.79 -9.58 -15.67
CA THR A 13 8.69 -11.05 -15.52
C THR A 13 9.17 -11.57 -14.17
N ASP A 14 9.99 -10.80 -13.46
CA ASP A 14 10.46 -11.21 -12.14
C ASP A 14 9.35 -11.06 -11.10
N ASN A 15 9.30 -11.99 -10.15
CA ASN A 15 8.34 -11.98 -9.04
C ASN A 15 9.02 -11.64 -7.72
N LEU A 16 10.12 -10.87 -7.76
CA LEU A 16 10.90 -10.57 -6.57
C LEU A 16 10.25 -9.44 -5.78
N ASP A 17 10.28 -9.57 -4.45
CA ASP A 17 9.85 -8.50 -3.57
C ASP A 17 10.83 -7.33 -3.66
N LYS A 18 10.35 -6.20 -4.18
CA LYS A 18 11.15 -4.99 -4.34
C LYS A 18 11.53 -4.37 -3.00
N ASN A 19 10.79 -4.61 -1.92
CA ASN A 19 11.16 -4.18 -0.58
C ASN A 19 12.32 -5.00 -0.01
N SER A 20 12.40 -6.30 -0.31
CA SER A 20 13.57 -7.10 0.06
C SER A 20 14.81 -6.68 -0.75
N LEU A 21 14.63 -6.47 -2.05
CA LEU A 21 15.75 -6.12 -2.94
C LEU A 21 16.41 -4.78 -2.59
N ILE A 22 15.64 -3.80 -2.11
CA ILE A 22 16.22 -2.54 -1.64
C ILE A 22 17.01 -2.73 -0.35
N ASN A 23 16.54 -3.53 0.61
CA ASN A 23 17.26 -3.80 1.85
C ASN A 23 18.55 -4.59 1.59
N GLU A 24 18.55 -5.46 0.58
CA GLU A 24 19.73 -6.19 0.08
C GLU A 24 20.70 -5.34 -0.74
N GLY A 25 20.43 -4.04 -0.94
CA GLY A 25 21.28 -3.15 -1.75
C GLY A 25 21.25 -3.42 -3.25
N LYS A 26 20.25 -4.18 -3.74
CA LYS A 26 20.09 -4.54 -5.16
C LYS A 26 19.23 -3.54 -5.95
N LEU A 27 18.60 -2.58 -5.27
CA LEU A 27 17.87 -1.47 -5.89
C LEU A 27 18.44 -0.13 -5.43
N LEU A 28 18.78 0.73 -6.39
CA LEU A 28 19.32 2.07 -6.13
C LEU A 28 18.22 3.10 -5.82
N THR A 29 17.03 2.95 -6.43
CA THR A 29 15.91 3.89 -6.25
C THR A 29 14.58 3.13 -6.27
N LYS A 30 13.58 3.65 -5.54
CA LYS A 30 12.19 3.21 -5.59
C LYS A 30 11.25 4.40 -5.42
N TRP A 31 10.08 4.30 -6.02
CA TRP A 31 8.96 5.19 -5.73
C TRP A 31 8.24 4.67 -4.48
N GLY A 32 7.89 5.57 -3.57
CA GLY A 32 7.30 5.22 -2.28
C GLY A 32 6.46 6.34 -1.69
N THR A 33 5.96 6.11 -0.48
CA THR A 33 5.28 7.12 0.33
C THR A 33 6.29 7.86 1.21
N HIS A 34 5.83 8.96 1.83
CA HIS A 34 6.57 9.66 2.87
C HIS A 34 6.92 8.70 4.02
N GLU A 35 5.93 7.95 4.55
CA GLU A 35 6.11 6.82 5.48
C GLU A 35 7.32 5.92 5.11
N PHE A 36 7.38 5.38 3.88
CA PHE A 36 8.47 4.48 3.48
C PHE A 36 9.83 5.17 3.34
N ALA A 37 9.86 6.48 3.17
CA ALA A 37 11.08 7.27 3.07
C ALA A 37 11.67 7.57 4.46
N HIS A 38 10.82 7.72 5.48
CA HIS A 38 11.21 8.00 6.87
C HIS A 38 11.28 6.77 7.76
N SER A 39 10.69 5.64 7.36
CA SER A 39 10.84 4.39 8.09
C SER A 39 12.32 3.99 8.16
N ASN A 40 12.78 3.61 9.34
CA ASN A 40 14.09 3.00 9.52
C ASN A 40 14.16 1.67 8.75
N ARG A 41 15.36 1.30 8.29
CA ARG A 41 15.55 0.08 7.50
C ARG A 41 16.72 -0.76 7.99
N PRO A 42 16.56 -2.09 8.02
CA PRO A 42 17.64 -3.01 8.29
C PRO A 42 18.51 -3.16 7.04
N TRP A 43 19.42 -2.21 6.82
CA TRP A 43 20.37 -2.29 5.71
C TRP A 43 21.35 -3.45 5.94
N VAL A 44 21.59 -4.24 4.89
CA VAL A 44 22.63 -5.29 4.93
C VAL A 44 24.04 -4.69 4.98
N GLU A 45 24.21 -3.50 4.40
CA GLU A 45 25.51 -2.81 4.33
C GLU A 45 25.66 -1.82 5.49
N GLU A 46 26.74 -1.96 6.26
CA GLU A 46 27.06 -1.03 7.35
C GLU A 46 27.33 0.38 6.81
N GLY A 47 26.66 1.39 7.36
CA GLY A 47 26.80 2.78 6.94
C GLY A 47 25.99 3.17 5.70
N ALA A 48 25.16 2.27 5.16
CA ALA A 48 24.18 2.64 4.17
C ALA A 48 23.19 3.69 4.72
N TYR A 49 22.84 4.65 3.88
CA TYR A 49 21.79 5.62 4.15
C TYR A 49 20.88 5.73 2.92
N TRP A 50 19.65 6.15 3.17
CA TRP A 50 18.69 6.46 2.12
C TRP A 50 18.24 7.90 2.29
N ASP A 51 17.98 8.54 1.16
CA ASP A 51 17.43 9.89 1.11
C ASP A 51 16.25 9.88 0.13
N TYR A 52 15.40 10.88 0.21
CA TYR A 52 14.22 10.99 -0.64
C TYR A 52 14.10 12.37 -1.25
N THR A 53 13.36 12.41 -2.35
CA THR A 53 12.98 13.66 -2.98
C THR A 53 11.53 13.56 -3.40
N GLU A 54 10.76 14.59 -3.08
CA GLU A 54 9.38 14.68 -3.54
C GLU A 54 9.36 15.07 -5.00
N ILE A 55 8.77 14.20 -5.83
CA ILE A 55 8.58 14.48 -7.24
C ILE A 55 7.20 15.10 -7.40
N TYR A 56 7.14 16.29 -8.02
CA TYR A 56 5.93 17.10 -8.23
C TYR A 56 5.33 17.71 -6.94
N SER A 57 6.17 18.19 -6.03
CA SER A 57 5.77 18.80 -4.75
C SER A 57 4.79 19.98 -4.84
N ASP A 58 4.58 20.55 -6.03
CA ASP A 58 3.60 21.61 -6.29
C ASP A 58 2.18 21.10 -6.57
N ARG A 59 2.00 19.79 -6.79
CA ARG A 59 0.72 19.17 -7.12
C ARG A 59 -0.09 18.77 -5.91
N LEU A 60 -1.38 18.51 -6.12
CA LEU A 60 -2.28 18.01 -5.10
C LEU A 60 -2.15 16.48 -4.98
N TYR A 61 -2.11 16.00 -3.74
CA TYR A 61 -2.05 14.60 -3.38
C TYR A 61 -3.26 14.27 -2.51
N ALA A 62 -3.99 13.21 -2.87
CA ALA A 62 -5.09 12.75 -2.03
C ALA A 62 -4.52 12.00 -0.82
N ASN A 63 -4.95 12.39 0.38
CA ASN A 63 -4.69 11.59 1.58
C ASN A 63 -5.31 10.20 1.41
N ARG A 64 -4.57 9.18 1.82
CA ARG A 64 -5.04 7.79 1.73
C ARG A 64 -6.29 7.61 2.58
N THR A 65 -7.30 6.94 2.01
CA THR A 65 -8.50 6.57 2.75
C THR A 65 -8.18 5.47 3.77
N PRO A 66 -8.83 5.46 4.95
CA PRO A 66 -8.73 4.36 5.91
C PRO A 66 -9.16 2.99 5.36
N LEU A 67 -9.88 2.96 4.23
CA LEU A 67 -10.34 1.73 3.58
C LEU A 67 -9.22 0.90 2.96
N ALA A 68 -7.98 1.41 2.89
CA ALA A 68 -6.86 0.69 2.27
C ALA A 68 -6.42 -0.56 3.06
N ASN A 69 -6.76 -0.64 4.36
CA ASN A 69 -6.37 -1.73 5.25
C ASN A 69 -7.58 -2.53 5.76
N ALA A 70 -8.28 -3.20 4.84
CA ALA A 70 -9.54 -3.89 5.15
C ALA A 70 -9.37 -5.40 5.41
N MET A 71 -10.21 -5.91 6.32
CA MET A 71 -10.43 -7.35 6.55
C MET A 71 -11.92 -7.67 6.38
N ALA A 72 -12.22 -8.83 5.81
CA ALA A 72 -13.60 -9.31 5.65
C ALA A 72 -13.75 -10.76 6.15
N ILE A 73 -14.91 -11.06 6.72
CA ILE A 73 -15.31 -12.43 7.05
C ILE A 73 -16.06 -12.99 5.84
N SER A 74 -15.60 -14.11 5.29
CA SER A 74 -16.26 -14.76 4.16
C SER A 74 -17.72 -15.10 4.49
N ALA A 75 -18.62 -14.88 3.53
CA ALA A 75 -20.02 -15.34 3.62
C ALA A 75 -20.16 -16.86 3.76
N THR A 76 -19.11 -17.61 3.39
CA THR A 76 -19.05 -19.08 3.54
C THR A 76 -18.32 -19.54 4.81
N SER A 77 -17.94 -18.62 5.71
CA SER A 77 -17.32 -19.00 6.97
C SER A 77 -18.23 -19.94 7.76
N GLU A 78 -17.68 -21.03 8.27
CA GLU A 78 -18.42 -21.95 9.14
C GLU A 78 -18.66 -21.35 10.54
N ASN A 79 -17.87 -20.35 10.94
CA ASN A 79 -17.89 -19.78 12.30
C ASN A 79 -17.75 -18.24 12.30
N PRO A 80 -18.58 -17.48 11.57
CA PRO A 80 -18.43 -16.04 11.43
C PRO A 80 -18.54 -15.30 12.77
N GLU A 81 -19.42 -15.76 13.66
CA GLU A 81 -19.58 -15.19 15.00
C GLU A 81 -18.32 -15.37 15.85
N ARG A 82 -17.66 -16.53 15.78
CA ARG A 82 -16.41 -16.77 16.54
C ARG A 82 -15.24 -15.96 15.99
N THR A 83 -15.16 -15.83 14.66
CA THR A 83 -14.17 -14.94 14.03
C THR A 83 -14.38 -13.51 14.51
N LEU A 84 -15.63 -13.03 14.53
CA LEU A 84 -15.94 -11.69 15.01
C LEU A 84 -15.61 -11.52 16.50
N MET A 85 -15.85 -12.52 17.35
CA MET A 85 -15.45 -12.48 18.76
C MET A 85 -13.93 -12.34 18.91
N PHE A 86 -13.13 -13.08 18.13
CA PHE A 86 -11.67 -12.96 18.15
C PHE A 86 -11.19 -11.59 17.69
N LEU A 87 -11.75 -11.06 16.59
CA LEU A 87 -11.45 -9.71 16.12
C LEU A 87 -11.81 -8.66 17.18
N ASN A 88 -12.96 -8.80 17.84
CA ASN A 88 -13.34 -7.93 18.95
C ASN A 88 -12.36 -8.02 20.13
N MET A 89 -11.80 -9.20 20.44
CA MET A 89 -10.76 -9.31 21.46
C MET A 89 -9.50 -8.53 21.05
N LEU A 90 -9.08 -8.62 19.78
CA LEU A 90 -7.93 -7.84 19.28
C LEU A 90 -8.12 -6.33 19.39
N GLU A 91 -9.35 -5.83 19.32
CA GLU A 91 -9.65 -4.41 19.54
C GLU A 91 -9.50 -3.95 21.00
N ASN A 92 -9.53 -4.89 21.96
CA ASN A 92 -9.69 -4.59 23.38
C ASN A 92 -8.61 -5.19 24.30
N ASP A 93 -7.76 -6.08 23.79
CA ASP A 93 -6.74 -6.80 24.57
C ASP A 93 -5.37 -6.58 23.93
N GLU A 94 -4.57 -5.70 24.55
CA GLU A 94 -3.21 -5.35 24.09
C GLU A 94 -2.26 -6.56 24.11
N THR A 95 -2.41 -7.48 25.06
CA THR A 95 -1.56 -8.69 25.12
C THR A 95 -1.85 -9.62 23.94
N LEU A 96 -3.13 -9.78 23.59
CA LEU A 96 -3.50 -10.54 22.39
C LEU A 96 -3.06 -9.82 21.12
N TYR A 97 -3.19 -8.49 21.08
CA TYR A 97 -2.73 -7.67 19.97
C TYR A 97 -1.24 -7.85 19.73
N ASP A 98 -0.41 -7.69 20.76
CA ASP A 98 1.04 -7.90 20.70
C ASP A 98 1.37 -9.31 20.23
N MET A 99 0.61 -10.31 20.70
CA MET A 99 0.82 -11.69 20.30
C MET A 99 0.59 -11.92 18.81
N VAL A 100 -0.40 -11.24 18.23
CA VAL A 100 -0.70 -11.32 16.79
C VAL A 100 0.27 -10.48 15.97
N GLN A 101 0.67 -9.30 16.45
CA GLN A 101 1.53 -8.39 15.71
C GLN A 101 3.01 -8.75 15.77
N TYR A 102 3.50 -9.28 16.91
CA TYR A 102 4.92 -9.47 17.17
C TYR A 102 5.28 -10.92 17.55
N GLY A 103 4.30 -11.74 17.92
CA GLY A 103 4.46 -13.17 18.22
C GLY A 103 4.58 -13.47 19.73
N ILE A 104 5.56 -14.26 20.14
CA ILE A 104 5.73 -14.68 21.54
C ILE A 104 6.88 -13.89 22.18
N GLU A 105 6.57 -13.13 23.23
CA GLU A 105 7.57 -12.38 24.00
C GLU A 105 8.66 -13.31 24.55
N GLY A 106 9.93 -12.89 24.43
CA GLY A 106 11.11 -13.67 24.77
C GLY A 106 11.49 -14.75 23.75
N LYS A 107 10.73 -14.91 22.65
CA LYS A 107 11.03 -15.87 21.57
C LYS A 107 11.12 -15.24 20.19
N THR A 108 10.13 -14.42 19.83
CA THR A 108 10.06 -13.77 18.50
C THR A 108 10.24 -12.26 18.61
N TYR A 109 9.97 -11.68 19.77
CA TYR A 109 10.27 -10.29 20.11
C TYR A 109 10.61 -10.17 21.61
N VAL A 110 11.23 -9.07 22.00
CA VAL A 110 11.44 -8.63 23.38
C VAL A 110 11.01 -7.16 23.51
N LEU A 111 10.67 -6.72 24.72
CA LEU A 111 10.36 -5.32 24.99
C LEU A 111 11.58 -4.57 25.55
N ASN A 112 11.94 -3.48 24.88
CA ASN A 112 12.96 -2.52 25.32
C ASN A 112 12.27 -1.22 25.73
N GLY A 113 11.67 -1.21 26.93
CA GLY A 113 10.71 -0.17 27.29
C GLY A 113 9.38 -0.44 26.58
N GLU A 114 8.91 0.51 25.77
CA GLU A 114 7.68 0.33 24.97
C GLU A 114 7.95 -0.26 23.57
N GLU A 115 9.21 -0.23 23.13
CA GLU A 115 9.64 -0.74 21.82
C GLU A 115 9.61 -2.26 21.77
N ALA A 116 8.98 -2.82 20.74
CA ALA A 116 9.12 -4.22 20.36
C ALA A 116 10.34 -4.39 19.43
N ALA A 117 11.32 -5.19 19.87
CA ALA A 117 12.56 -5.45 19.16
C ALA A 117 12.77 -6.95 18.94
N TYR A 118 13.60 -7.31 17.95
CA TYR A 118 14.00 -8.71 17.77
C TYR A 118 14.86 -9.17 18.96
N PRO A 119 14.73 -10.43 19.41
CA PRO A 119 15.65 -10.99 20.40
C PRO A 119 17.08 -11.09 19.85
N GLU A 120 18.06 -11.20 20.73
CA GLU A 120 19.47 -11.37 20.34
C GLU A 120 19.65 -12.53 19.34
N GLY A 121 20.31 -12.25 18.21
CA GLY A 121 20.54 -13.23 17.15
C GLY A 121 19.38 -13.39 16.15
N MET A 122 18.36 -12.53 16.23
CA MET A 122 17.27 -12.43 15.26
C MET A 122 17.18 -11.00 14.72
N ASP A 123 16.71 -10.87 13.49
CA ASP A 123 16.51 -9.60 12.79
C ASP A 123 15.43 -9.74 11.70
N GLY A 124 15.16 -8.64 10.99
CA GLY A 124 14.21 -8.62 9.86
C GLY A 124 14.62 -9.49 8.66
N ALA A 125 15.89 -9.91 8.56
CA ALA A 125 16.36 -10.79 7.49
C ALA A 125 16.13 -12.28 7.82
N SER A 126 16.16 -12.64 9.10
CA SER A 126 16.00 -14.00 9.61
C SER A 126 14.57 -14.30 10.08
N SER A 127 13.74 -13.27 10.28
CA SER A 127 12.39 -13.39 10.83
C SER A 127 11.43 -12.33 10.31
N ASN A 128 10.20 -12.73 10.00
CA ASN A 128 9.12 -11.83 9.61
C ASN A 128 8.09 -11.56 10.73
N TYR A 129 8.33 -11.97 11.98
CA TYR A 129 7.32 -11.89 13.04
C TYR A 129 6.84 -10.47 13.37
N MET A 130 7.65 -9.43 13.14
CA MET A 130 7.24 -8.02 13.33
C MET A 130 6.87 -7.32 12.01
N GLY A 131 6.77 -8.08 10.92
CA GLY A 131 6.62 -7.59 9.55
C GLY A 131 5.82 -8.53 8.65
N TRP A 132 4.93 -9.36 9.21
CA TRP A 132 4.29 -10.44 8.46
C TRP A 132 3.17 -9.91 7.53
N GLY A 133 3.00 -10.59 6.41
CA GLY A 133 2.07 -10.15 5.37
C GLY A 133 0.61 -10.20 5.83
N GLY A 134 -0.07 -9.05 5.80
CA GLY A 134 -1.48 -8.93 6.17
C GLY A 134 -1.72 -8.24 7.52
N GLN A 135 -0.67 -8.03 8.32
CA GLN A 135 -0.78 -7.43 9.65
C GLN A 135 -1.34 -5.99 9.64
N TRP A 136 -1.19 -5.30 8.50
CA TRP A 136 -1.68 -3.95 8.25
C TRP A 136 -3.19 -3.80 8.39
N ALA A 137 -3.97 -4.85 8.08
CA ALA A 137 -5.42 -4.88 8.28
C ALA A 137 -5.82 -4.91 9.77
N LEU A 138 -4.84 -5.15 10.65
CA LEU A 138 -5.01 -5.25 12.09
C LEU A 138 -4.32 -4.10 12.83
N TRP A 139 -3.80 -3.06 12.17
CA TRP A 139 -3.16 -1.94 12.86
C TRP A 139 -4.13 -1.19 13.76
N LYS A 140 -3.69 -0.94 15.00
CA LYS A 140 -4.45 -0.25 16.04
C LYS A 140 -3.55 0.78 16.72
N PRO A 141 -3.64 2.08 16.37
CA PRO A 141 -2.77 3.11 16.92
C PRO A 141 -2.69 3.11 18.45
N GLN A 142 -3.78 2.72 19.14
CA GLN A 142 -3.81 2.65 20.59
C GLN A 142 -2.96 1.52 21.22
N PHE A 143 -2.58 0.50 20.43
CA PHE A 143 -1.79 -0.66 20.88
C PHE A 143 -0.48 -0.84 20.10
N MET A 144 -0.28 -0.08 19.02
CA MET A 144 0.94 -0.18 18.22
C MET A 144 2.15 0.24 19.05
N ARG A 145 3.14 -0.63 19.11
CA ARG A 145 4.43 -0.36 19.73
C ARG A 145 5.40 0.27 18.72
N PRO A 146 6.32 1.13 19.18
CA PRO A 146 7.53 1.42 18.44
C PRO A 146 8.26 0.13 18.06
N THR A 147 8.94 0.15 16.93
CA THR A 147 9.78 -0.94 16.44
C THR A 147 11.04 -0.37 15.82
N GLU A 148 12.01 -1.24 15.52
CA GLU A 148 13.22 -0.86 14.79
C GLU A 148 12.92 -0.11 13.48
N SER A 149 11.79 -0.42 12.81
CA SER A 149 11.38 0.20 11.54
C SER A 149 10.57 1.50 11.74
N TYR A 150 9.81 1.59 12.82
CA TYR A 150 8.93 2.73 13.14
C TYR A 150 9.19 3.17 14.57
N SER A 151 10.02 4.20 14.74
CA SER A 151 10.41 4.70 16.06
C SER A 151 9.23 5.31 16.84
N GLU A 152 9.45 5.57 18.13
CA GLU A 152 8.52 6.34 18.95
C GLU A 152 8.21 7.69 18.26
N GLY A 153 6.92 8.07 18.23
CA GLY A 153 6.46 9.32 17.60
C GLY A 153 6.28 9.26 16.07
N PHE A 154 6.68 8.16 15.41
CA PHE A 154 6.68 8.08 13.94
C PHE A 154 5.30 8.36 13.33
N TRP A 155 4.24 7.75 13.87
CA TRP A 155 2.89 7.89 13.31
C TRP A 155 2.27 9.25 13.62
N GLU A 156 2.62 9.87 14.75
CA GLU A 156 2.26 11.25 15.06
C GLU A 156 2.92 12.23 14.09
N GLU A 157 4.19 12.01 13.75
CA GLU A 157 4.92 12.81 12.75
C GLU A 157 4.33 12.63 11.35
N GLU A 158 4.02 11.40 10.92
CA GLU A 158 3.33 11.15 9.65
C GLU A 158 1.96 11.83 9.58
N ALA A 159 1.18 11.78 10.67
CA ALA A 159 -0.11 12.47 10.76
C ALA A 159 0.06 13.99 10.69
N ALA A 160 1.08 14.53 11.37
CA ALA A 160 1.41 15.96 11.31
C ALA A 160 1.84 16.38 9.91
N TYR A 161 2.69 15.60 9.23
CA TYR A 161 3.10 15.84 7.85
C TYR A 161 1.89 15.83 6.91
N ALA A 162 1.04 14.80 7.00
CA ALA A 162 -0.17 14.68 6.20
C ALA A 162 -1.10 15.89 6.36
N ALA A 163 -1.18 16.47 7.57
CA ALA A 163 -1.97 17.66 7.88
C ALA A 163 -1.27 19.00 7.56
N SER A 164 0.07 19.01 7.41
CA SER A 164 0.86 20.24 7.30
C SER A 164 0.81 20.92 5.94
N SER A 165 0.51 20.15 4.88
CA SER A 165 0.61 20.60 3.50
C SER A 165 -0.77 20.94 2.93
N ASP A 166 -0.90 22.13 2.34
CA ASP A 166 -2.09 22.51 1.54
C ASP A 166 -2.23 21.67 0.25
N LYS A 167 -1.20 20.87 -0.06
CA LYS A 167 -1.19 19.91 -1.17
C LYS A 167 -1.85 18.59 -0.82
N ASN A 168 -1.91 18.24 0.46
CA ASN A 168 -2.56 17.02 0.92
C ASN A 168 -4.05 17.28 1.12
N ILE A 169 -4.86 16.73 0.22
CA ILE A 169 -6.31 16.97 0.19
C ILE A 169 -7.07 15.73 0.64
N VAL A 170 -8.13 15.95 1.42
CA VAL A 170 -9.14 14.91 1.69
C VAL A 170 -10.08 14.85 0.49
N SER A 171 -10.23 13.66 -0.09
CA SER A 171 -11.11 13.47 -1.25
C SER A 171 -12.58 13.61 -0.83
N PRO A 172 -13.43 14.36 -1.58
CA PRO A 172 -14.88 14.36 -1.33
C PRO A 172 -15.50 12.96 -1.51
N LEU A 173 -14.83 12.10 -2.29
CA LEU A 173 -15.19 10.71 -2.53
C LEU A 173 -14.64 9.76 -1.46
N GLU A 174 -14.13 10.25 -0.33
CA GLU A 174 -13.72 9.37 0.77
C GLU A 174 -14.89 8.49 1.23
N GLY A 175 -14.69 7.18 1.24
CA GLY A 175 -15.71 6.17 1.54
C GLY A 175 -16.48 5.65 0.31
N PHE A 176 -16.31 6.26 -0.86
CA PHE A 176 -16.95 5.80 -2.09
C PHE A 176 -16.35 4.47 -2.56
N SER A 177 -17.21 3.52 -2.91
CA SER A 177 -16.84 2.26 -3.56
C SER A 177 -17.70 2.09 -4.79
N PHE A 178 -17.05 1.90 -5.94
CA PHE A 178 -17.75 1.75 -7.21
C PHE A 178 -18.35 0.35 -7.34
N ASP A 179 -19.65 0.27 -7.63
CA ASP A 179 -20.32 -0.97 -7.99
C ASP A 179 -20.28 -1.18 -9.50
N ALA A 180 -19.41 -2.08 -9.95
CA ALA A 180 -19.26 -2.40 -11.36
C ALA A 180 -20.34 -3.35 -11.91
N THR A 181 -21.36 -3.75 -11.13
CA THR A 181 -22.36 -4.74 -11.55
C THR A 181 -23.03 -4.41 -12.89
N ASN A 182 -23.31 -3.12 -13.14
CA ASN A 182 -23.97 -2.68 -14.38
C ASN A 182 -23.03 -2.59 -15.61
N VAL A 183 -21.71 -2.59 -15.40
CA VAL A 183 -20.69 -2.39 -16.45
C VAL A 183 -19.54 -3.40 -16.34
N THR A 184 -19.85 -4.61 -15.83
CA THR A 184 -18.83 -5.61 -15.50
C THR A 184 -18.04 -6.05 -16.73
N THR A 185 -18.69 -6.15 -17.89
CA THR A 185 -18.04 -6.56 -19.14
C THR A 185 -17.05 -5.51 -19.63
N GLU A 186 -17.46 -4.24 -19.63
CA GLU A 186 -16.66 -3.08 -20.04
C GLU A 186 -15.45 -2.92 -19.11
N VAL A 187 -15.66 -3.00 -17.79
CA VAL A 187 -14.56 -2.97 -16.81
C VAL A 187 -13.57 -4.10 -17.04
N ALA A 188 -14.02 -5.33 -17.30
CA ALA A 188 -13.13 -6.46 -17.56
C ALA A 188 -12.30 -6.27 -18.85
N GLN A 189 -12.92 -5.80 -19.94
CA GLN A 189 -12.23 -5.52 -21.20
C GLN A 189 -11.19 -4.40 -21.04
N ARG A 190 -11.55 -3.32 -20.36
CA ARG A 190 -10.64 -2.20 -20.08
C ARG A 190 -9.47 -2.59 -19.18
N ASN A 191 -9.71 -3.43 -18.18
CA ASN A 191 -8.64 -3.94 -17.31
C ASN A 191 -7.58 -4.73 -18.09
N GLN A 192 -8.00 -5.53 -19.08
CA GLN A 192 -7.06 -6.25 -19.95
C GLN A 192 -6.23 -5.29 -20.81
N ILE A 193 -6.89 -4.33 -21.48
CA ILE A 193 -6.23 -3.33 -22.34
C ILE A 193 -5.21 -2.52 -21.55
N PHE A 194 -5.63 -1.99 -20.40
CA PHE A 194 -4.77 -1.18 -19.56
C PHE A 194 -3.63 -2.00 -18.93
N GLY A 195 -3.91 -3.23 -18.50
CA GLY A 195 -2.93 -4.10 -17.86
C GLY A 195 -1.70 -4.36 -18.72
N ASP A 196 -1.88 -4.62 -20.01
CA ASP A 196 -0.78 -4.95 -20.92
C ASP A 196 -0.01 -3.71 -21.36
N ALA A 197 -0.71 -2.65 -21.77
CA ALA A 197 -0.09 -1.45 -22.30
C ALA A 197 0.57 -0.59 -21.21
N ASN A 198 -0.04 -0.46 -20.03
CA ASN A 198 0.52 0.31 -18.91
C ASN A 198 1.84 -0.30 -18.42
N LYS A 199 1.96 -1.63 -18.41
CA LYS A 199 3.21 -2.32 -18.06
C LYS A 199 4.35 -1.89 -18.98
N LEU A 200 4.11 -1.89 -20.29
CA LEU A 200 5.10 -1.51 -21.30
C LEU A 200 5.45 -0.02 -21.23
N LEU A 201 4.45 0.86 -21.05
CA LEU A 201 4.66 2.30 -20.91
C LEU A 201 5.54 2.63 -19.70
N LYS A 202 5.26 2.02 -18.54
CA LYS A 202 6.01 2.27 -17.30
C LYS A 202 7.49 1.93 -17.40
N VAL A 203 7.86 0.99 -18.28
CA VAL A 203 9.25 0.52 -18.42
C VAL A 203 9.93 1.05 -19.68
N GLY A 204 9.24 1.88 -20.45
CA GLY A 204 9.75 2.45 -21.70
C GLY A 204 9.89 1.44 -22.85
N LEU A 205 9.07 0.38 -22.85
CA LEU A 205 9.02 -0.63 -23.92
C LEU A 205 7.80 -0.50 -24.83
N ALA A 206 7.00 0.56 -24.66
CA ALA A 206 5.81 0.79 -25.48
C ALA A 206 6.12 1.35 -26.89
N GLY A 207 7.41 1.59 -27.22
CA GLY A 207 7.79 2.29 -28.43
C GLY A 207 7.62 3.80 -28.27
N ASP A 208 7.04 4.45 -29.27
CA ASP A 208 6.67 5.87 -29.18
C ASP A 208 5.55 6.06 -28.15
N ALA A 209 5.79 6.94 -27.18
CA ALA A 209 4.89 7.12 -26.05
C ALA A 209 3.57 7.79 -26.46
N ASP A 210 3.60 8.74 -27.39
CA ASP A 210 2.41 9.45 -27.84
C ASP A 210 1.51 8.51 -28.65
N GLU A 211 2.09 7.72 -29.56
CA GLU A 211 1.36 6.69 -30.31
C GLU A 211 0.75 5.63 -29.38
N ALA A 212 1.50 5.16 -28.39
CA ALA A 212 1.01 4.17 -27.42
C ALA A 212 -0.14 4.72 -26.56
N ILE A 213 -0.07 6.00 -26.15
CA ILE A 213 -1.11 6.67 -25.38
C ILE A 213 -2.38 6.86 -26.24
N GLU A 214 -2.24 7.31 -27.49
CA GLU A 214 -3.40 7.48 -28.38
C GLU A 214 -4.07 6.13 -28.70
N LYS A 215 -3.28 5.08 -28.91
CA LYS A 215 -3.82 3.72 -29.06
C LYS A 215 -4.59 3.28 -27.82
N LEU A 216 -4.03 3.51 -26.63
CA LEU A 216 -4.68 3.17 -25.36
C LEU A 216 -6.03 3.86 -25.18
N LYS A 217 -6.12 5.14 -25.53
CA LYS A 217 -7.38 5.90 -25.49
C LYS A 217 -8.41 5.27 -26.42
N SER A 218 -8.05 5.07 -27.69
CA SER A 218 -8.91 4.47 -28.71
C SER A 218 -9.40 3.06 -28.35
N ASP A 219 -8.51 2.21 -27.83
CA ASP A 219 -8.86 0.88 -27.36
C ASP A 219 -9.81 0.96 -26.14
N SER A 220 -9.55 1.86 -25.19
CA SER A 220 -10.39 2.07 -24.01
C SER A 220 -11.79 2.58 -24.38
N GLU A 221 -11.89 3.54 -25.31
CA GLU A 221 -13.15 4.04 -25.85
C GLU A 221 -13.96 2.91 -26.50
N SER A 222 -13.30 2.11 -27.35
CA SER A 222 -13.91 0.95 -28.01
C SER A 222 -14.38 -0.13 -27.03
N ALA A 223 -13.78 -0.19 -25.84
CA ALA A 223 -14.12 -1.13 -24.76
C ALA A 223 -15.16 -0.58 -23.77
N GLY A 224 -15.89 0.48 -24.14
CA GLY A 224 -17.00 1.00 -23.35
C GLY A 224 -16.58 1.98 -22.25
N PHE A 225 -15.52 2.76 -22.47
CA PHE A 225 -15.11 3.83 -21.54
C PHE A 225 -16.27 4.75 -21.15
N ASP A 226 -17.07 5.19 -22.13
CA ASP A 226 -18.18 6.12 -21.88
C ASP A 226 -19.24 5.51 -20.96
N ALA A 227 -19.60 4.24 -21.17
CA ALA A 227 -20.57 3.54 -20.32
C ALA A 227 -20.07 3.42 -18.87
N VAL A 228 -18.77 3.10 -18.69
CA VAL A 228 -18.15 3.06 -17.36
C VAL A 228 -18.14 4.44 -16.74
N LEU A 229 -17.78 5.49 -17.50
CA LEU A 229 -17.73 6.86 -17.00
C LEU A 229 -19.11 7.37 -16.57
N GLU A 230 -20.15 7.11 -17.36
CA GLU A 230 -21.53 7.48 -17.05
C GLU A 230 -22.03 6.81 -15.77
N GLU A 231 -21.81 5.50 -15.62
CA GLU A 231 -22.21 4.77 -14.41
C GLU A 231 -21.41 5.23 -13.18
N PHE A 232 -20.11 5.51 -13.35
CA PHE A 232 -19.27 6.03 -12.27
C PHE A 232 -19.75 7.41 -11.81
N GLN A 233 -20.06 8.30 -12.74
CA GLN A 233 -20.57 9.64 -12.43
C GLN A 233 -21.92 9.58 -11.72
N LYS A 234 -22.84 8.73 -12.20
CA LYS A 234 -24.14 8.51 -11.57
C LYS A 234 -23.99 8.07 -10.11
N GLN A 235 -23.13 7.08 -9.84
CA GLN A 235 -22.91 6.59 -8.48
C GLN A 235 -22.23 7.63 -7.58
N ILE A 236 -21.32 8.45 -8.13
CA ILE A 236 -20.75 9.60 -7.42
C ILE A 236 -21.84 10.60 -7.03
N ASP A 237 -22.73 10.94 -7.96
CA ASP A 237 -23.80 11.92 -7.72
C ASP A 237 -24.76 11.42 -6.62
N GLU A 238 -25.14 10.14 -6.66
CA GLU A 238 -25.94 9.48 -5.63
C GLU A 238 -25.24 9.48 -4.26
N PHE A 239 -23.94 9.15 -4.24
CA PHE A 239 -23.12 9.12 -3.03
C PHE A 239 -22.99 10.50 -2.38
N LEU A 240 -22.70 11.53 -3.18
CA LEU A 240 -22.57 12.90 -2.70
C LEU A 240 -23.92 13.48 -2.24
N ALA A 241 -25.02 13.12 -2.90
CA ALA A 241 -26.36 13.50 -2.45
C ALA A 241 -26.72 12.87 -1.09
N ALA A 242 -26.29 11.64 -0.82
CA ALA A 242 -26.56 10.93 0.43
C ALA A 242 -25.70 11.40 1.62
N LYS A 243 -24.61 12.15 1.38
CA LYS A 243 -23.75 12.73 2.43
C LYS A 243 -24.30 14.00 3.09
N ASN A 244 -25.37 14.59 2.53
CA ASN A 244 -25.98 15.83 3.01
C ASN A 244 -27.13 15.59 4.00
#